data_AF-A0A520B4T2-F1
#
_entry.id   AF-A0A520B4T2-F1
#
_cell.length_a   1.000
_cell.length_b   1.000
_cell.length_c   1.000
_cell.angle_alpha   90.00
_cell.angle_beta   90.00
_cell.angle_gamma   90.00
#
_symmetry.space_group_name_H-M   'P 1'
#
loop_
_entity.id
_entity.type
_entity.pdbx_description
1 polymer ?
#
loop_
_entity_poly.entity_id
_entity_poly.type
_entity_poly.pdbx_seq_one_letter_code
_entity_poly.pdbx_strand_id
1 'polypeptide(L)'
;IFNPKLTVEELLLTICDEFRIALPPDAGGAVGLGGVKGYVDAINAYLLASHAQGNNNVLVIDEAQNLSAQVLEQPRLLTNLETSERKLLQIILIGQPELRTILARPELEQLAQRVIARYHLGPLSEAETGAYVAHRLSVAGTHAGSPIPLALAPLIHRLTGGVPRRINLLCDRALLGAYVENSAQVTPKILRRAAQEVFAGEPAAARAPLRWPLVAGGVLAGAAISAAAWRAVPHGVAPAPVPVRAQAVAAAAPAGHPVKPVAAVAASAASAASAAAGAAPAPHQPLALATQEEALRELGALWGQQLPAGEPCQGAPKLGLRCYTGRGGVYELRLLDRPAIVALH
;
A
#
# COMPACT_ATOMS: atom_id res chain seq x y z
N ILE A 1 -3.45 -21.56 4.10
CA ILE A 1 -2.13 -21.47 4.77
C ILE A 1 -2.16 -20.46 5.92
N PHE A 2 -1.81 -20.90 7.14
CA PHE A 2 -1.92 -20.12 8.39
C PHE A 2 -0.66 -20.10 9.28
N ASN A 3 0.42 -20.76 8.87
CA ASN A 3 1.73 -20.71 9.55
C ASN A 3 2.72 -19.99 8.62
N PRO A 4 3.24 -18.79 8.96
CA PRO A 4 3.97 -17.97 8.00
C PRO A 4 5.49 -17.91 8.24
N LYS A 5 6.08 -18.84 9.01
CA LYS A 5 7.55 -19.00 9.12
C LYS A 5 8.12 -20.09 8.19
N LEU A 6 7.41 -20.38 7.10
CA LEU A 6 7.77 -21.43 6.14
C LEU A 6 8.99 -21.01 5.31
N THR A 7 9.88 -21.97 5.06
CA THR A 7 10.84 -21.94 3.95
C THR A 7 10.12 -22.07 2.60
N VAL A 8 10.87 -21.93 1.50
CA VAL A 8 10.33 -22.11 0.14
C VAL A 8 9.74 -23.51 -0.06
N GLU A 9 10.41 -24.55 0.44
CA GLU A 9 9.99 -25.94 0.25
C GLU A 9 8.78 -26.28 1.12
N GLU A 10 8.75 -25.83 2.38
CA GLU A 10 7.58 -26.01 3.26
C GLU A 10 6.34 -25.25 2.73
N LEU A 11 6.52 -24.07 2.10
CA LEU A 11 5.41 -23.37 1.44
C LEU A 11 4.86 -24.19 0.26
N LEU A 12 5.73 -24.70 -0.60
CA LEU A 12 5.33 -25.49 -1.77
C LEU A 12 4.70 -26.84 -1.38
N LEU A 13 5.23 -27.50 -0.35
CA LEU A 13 4.63 -28.70 0.25
C LEU A 13 3.24 -28.41 0.82
N THR A 14 3.09 -27.32 1.60
CA THR A 14 1.78 -26.91 2.14
C THR A 14 0.78 -26.61 1.02
N ILE A 15 1.22 -26.02 -0.10
CA ILE A 15 0.37 -25.82 -1.29
C ILE A 15 -0.05 -27.16 -1.90
N CYS A 16 0.85 -28.15 -2.00
CA CYS A 16 0.52 -29.49 -2.47
C CYS A 16 -0.50 -30.18 -1.55
N ASP A 17 -0.33 -30.10 -0.23
CA ASP A 17 -1.23 -30.70 0.75
C ASP A 17 -2.64 -30.07 0.72
N GLU A 18 -2.74 -28.74 0.69
CA GLU A 18 -4.01 -28.00 0.66
C GLU A 18 -4.78 -28.27 -0.65
N PHE A 19 -4.10 -28.36 -1.81
CA PHE A 19 -4.70 -28.77 -3.09
C PHE A 19 -4.87 -30.30 -3.23
N ARG A 20 -4.39 -31.09 -2.26
CA ARG A 20 -4.40 -32.58 -2.25
C ARG A 20 -3.71 -33.22 -3.45
N ILE A 21 -2.57 -32.65 -3.84
CA ILE A 21 -1.74 -33.12 -4.95
C ILE A 21 -0.99 -34.38 -4.49
N ALA A 22 -1.24 -35.52 -5.15
CA ALA A 22 -0.55 -36.76 -4.85
C ALA A 22 0.91 -36.70 -5.34
N LEU A 23 1.84 -36.52 -4.40
CA LEU A 23 3.28 -36.55 -4.67
C LEU A 23 3.77 -38.02 -4.68
N PRO A 24 4.64 -38.42 -5.62
CA PRO A 24 5.19 -39.78 -5.65
C PRO A 24 6.11 -40.02 -4.44
N PRO A 25 6.06 -41.21 -3.81
CA PRO A 25 6.81 -41.49 -2.58
C PRO A 25 8.32 -41.54 -2.83
N ASP A 26 9.08 -41.04 -1.85
CA ASP A 26 10.54 -40.84 -1.93
C ASP A 26 11.32 -42.11 -2.29
N ALA A 27 12.01 -42.06 -3.43
CA ALA A 27 13.00 -43.06 -3.84
C ALA A 27 14.33 -42.92 -3.07
N GLY A 28 14.28 -42.86 -1.73
CA GLY A 28 15.46 -42.96 -0.86
C GLY A 28 15.72 -41.78 0.09
N GLY A 29 14.84 -41.57 1.07
CA GLY A 29 15.25 -41.11 2.41
C GLY A 29 15.75 -39.68 2.64
N ALA A 30 15.86 -38.84 1.60
CA ALA A 30 16.21 -37.43 1.75
C ALA A 30 15.55 -36.54 0.68
N VAL A 31 14.57 -35.72 1.10
CA VAL A 31 13.91 -34.66 0.34
C VAL A 31 13.30 -35.10 -0.99
N GLY A 32 12.01 -35.47 -0.94
CA GLY A 32 11.21 -35.86 -2.10
C GLY A 32 11.24 -34.90 -3.30
N LEU A 33 10.88 -35.46 -4.46
CA LEU A 33 10.68 -34.74 -5.72
C LEU A 33 11.89 -33.92 -6.27
N GLY A 34 13.09 -34.10 -5.72
CA GLY A 34 14.27 -33.36 -6.17
C GLY A 34 14.24 -31.88 -5.77
N GLY A 35 13.60 -31.58 -4.63
CA GLY A 35 13.44 -30.23 -4.08
C GLY A 35 12.44 -29.37 -4.85
N VAL A 36 12.54 -28.06 -4.66
CA VAL A 36 11.67 -26.97 -5.22
C VAL A 36 11.05 -27.29 -6.60
N LYS A 37 11.82 -27.78 -7.57
CA LYS A 37 11.35 -27.99 -8.95
C LYS A 37 10.20 -28.99 -9.04
N GLY A 38 10.30 -30.15 -8.39
CA GLY A 38 9.30 -31.20 -8.55
C GLY A 38 7.96 -30.84 -7.89
N TYR A 39 7.96 -30.06 -6.82
CA TYR A 39 6.73 -29.46 -6.27
C TYR A 39 6.09 -28.48 -7.27
N VAL A 40 6.87 -27.62 -7.92
CA VAL A 40 6.36 -26.69 -8.95
C VAL A 40 5.81 -27.43 -10.17
N ASP A 41 6.48 -28.49 -10.63
CA ASP A 41 5.99 -29.33 -11.73
C ASP A 41 4.66 -30.02 -11.37
N ALA A 42 4.54 -30.57 -10.15
CA ALA A 42 3.33 -31.21 -9.65
C ALA A 42 2.15 -30.22 -9.48
N ILE A 43 2.43 -29.02 -8.95
CA ILE A 43 1.46 -27.92 -8.87
C ILE A 43 1.00 -27.52 -10.27
N ASN A 44 1.91 -27.34 -11.24
CA ASN A 44 1.54 -26.99 -12.61
C ASN A 44 0.65 -28.06 -13.28
N ALA A 45 1.02 -29.34 -13.15
CA ALA A 45 0.23 -30.45 -13.68
C ALA A 45 -1.19 -30.50 -13.09
N TYR A 46 -1.33 -30.29 -11.77
CA TYR A 46 -2.63 -30.19 -11.10
C TYR A 46 -3.46 -29.00 -11.59
N LEU A 47 -2.85 -27.80 -11.66
CA LEU A 47 -3.54 -26.58 -12.07
C LEU A 47 -4.03 -26.65 -13.53
N LEU A 48 -3.26 -27.26 -14.42
CA LEU A 48 -3.66 -27.55 -15.81
C LEU A 48 -4.85 -28.52 -15.86
N ALA A 49 -4.82 -29.62 -15.09
CA ALA A 49 -5.92 -30.58 -15.02
C ALA A 49 -7.20 -29.97 -14.43
N SER A 50 -7.07 -29.15 -13.39
CA SER A 50 -8.16 -28.40 -12.76
C SER A 50 -8.78 -27.39 -13.75
N HIS A 51 -7.96 -26.64 -14.49
CA HIS A 51 -8.42 -25.72 -15.53
C HIS A 51 -9.12 -26.45 -16.70
N ALA A 52 -8.63 -27.62 -17.10
CA ALA A 52 -9.28 -28.46 -18.12
C ALA A 52 -10.67 -28.98 -17.68
N GLN A 53 -10.96 -29.01 -16.37
CA GLN A 53 -12.28 -29.29 -15.80
C GLN A 53 -13.14 -28.03 -15.63
N GLY A 54 -12.64 -26.85 -16.01
CA GLY A 54 -13.33 -25.56 -15.86
C GLY A 54 -13.24 -24.94 -14.46
N ASN A 55 -12.42 -25.51 -13.56
CA ASN A 55 -12.28 -25.03 -12.19
C ASN A 55 -11.30 -23.84 -12.09
N ASN A 56 -11.58 -22.92 -11.16
CA ASN A 56 -10.70 -21.78 -10.84
C ASN A 56 -9.93 -22.06 -9.55
N ASN A 57 -8.59 -22.01 -9.61
CA ASN A 57 -7.73 -22.26 -8.44
C ASN A 57 -7.39 -20.93 -7.75
N VAL A 58 -7.60 -20.84 -6.44
CA VAL A 58 -7.30 -19.65 -5.63
C VAL A 58 -6.41 -20.03 -4.45
N LEU A 59 -5.23 -19.41 -4.36
CA LEU A 59 -4.31 -19.55 -3.23
C LEU A 59 -4.43 -18.32 -2.33
N VAL A 60 -4.94 -18.51 -1.11
CA VAL A 60 -5.01 -17.47 -0.08
C VAL A 60 -3.88 -17.67 0.92
N ILE A 61 -3.02 -16.66 1.04
CA ILE A 61 -1.92 -16.58 1.99
C ILE A 61 -2.26 -15.47 2.99
N ASP A 62 -2.57 -15.87 4.23
CA ASP A 62 -2.87 -14.94 5.32
C ASP A 62 -1.63 -14.65 6.17
N GLU A 63 -1.66 -13.56 6.95
CA GLU A 63 -0.55 -13.07 7.77
C GLU A 63 0.79 -12.92 6.98
N ALA A 64 0.69 -12.59 5.69
CA ALA A 64 1.77 -12.66 4.71
C ALA A 64 2.96 -11.71 4.99
N GLN A 65 2.81 -10.71 5.87
CA GLN A 65 3.91 -9.86 6.32
C GLN A 65 4.97 -10.61 7.14
N ASN A 66 4.66 -11.81 7.64
CA ASN A 66 5.61 -12.66 8.37
C ASN A 66 6.49 -13.53 7.45
N LEU A 67 6.13 -13.66 6.16
CA LEU A 67 6.95 -14.37 5.17
C LEU A 67 8.20 -13.56 4.81
N SER A 68 9.31 -14.23 4.52
CA SER A 68 10.53 -13.58 4.03
C SER A 68 10.35 -13.11 2.58
N ALA A 69 11.10 -12.09 2.17
CA ALA A 69 11.08 -11.59 0.78
C ALA A 69 11.43 -12.71 -0.24
N GLN A 70 12.41 -13.56 0.10
CA GLN A 70 12.79 -14.72 -0.72
C GLN A 70 11.64 -15.71 -0.93
N VAL A 71 10.75 -15.86 0.05
CA VAL A 71 9.57 -16.74 -0.03
C VAL A 71 8.41 -16.04 -0.75
N LEU A 72 8.21 -14.74 -0.55
CA LEU A 72 7.23 -13.93 -1.30
C LEU A 72 7.52 -13.86 -2.81
N GLU A 73 8.79 -13.97 -3.21
CA GLU A 73 9.19 -14.09 -4.62
C GLU A 73 8.80 -15.42 -5.28
N GLN A 74 8.51 -16.50 -4.54
CA GLN A 74 8.14 -17.80 -5.13
C GLN A 74 6.74 -17.79 -5.77
N PRO A 75 5.73 -17.10 -5.20
CA PRO A 75 4.54 -16.64 -5.93
C PRO A 75 4.80 -15.99 -7.30
N ARG A 76 5.98 -15.39 -7.57
CA ARG A 76 6.32 -14.88 -8.92
C ARG A 76 6.49 -16.04 -9.92
N LEU A 77 7.04 -17.18 -9.49
CA LEU A 77 7.14 -18.38 -10.33
C LEU A 77 5.76 -19.01 -10.53
N LEU A 78 4.97 -19.15 -9.47
CA LEU A 78 3.61 -19.71 -9.55
C LEU A 78 2.62 -18.82 -10.35
N THR A 79 2.85 -17.51 -10.42
CA THR A 79 2.04 -16.59 -11.26
C THR A 79 2.48 -16.52 -12.73
N ASN A 80 3.55 -17.20 -13.12
CA ASN A 80 3.87 -17.46 -14.54
C ASN A 80 3.05 -18.65 -15.11
N LEU A 81 2.27 -19.35 -14.28
CA LEU A 81 1.45 -20.48 -14.72
C LEU A 81 0.17 -19.94 -15.40
N GLU A 82 0.29 -19.70 -16.71
CA GLU A 82 -0.80 -19.27 -17.57
C GLU A 82 -0.85 -20.09 -18.86
N THR A 83 -2.06 -20.26 -19.38
CA THR A 83 -2.32 -20.73 -20.75
C THR A 83 -2.36 -19.53 -21.68
N SER A 84 -2.39 -19.75 -22.99
CA SER A 84 -2.54 -18.71 -24.02
C SER A 84 -3.79 -17.83 -23.88
N GLU A 85 -4.75 -18.20 -23.02
CA GLU A 85 -5.99 -17.45 -22.80
C GLU A 85 -6.24 -17.06 -21.33
N ARG A 86 -5.74 -17.83 -20.34
CA ARG A 86 -6.14 -17.71 -18.93
C ARG A 86 -5.03 -18.07 -17.95
N LYS A 87 -4.97 -17.34 -16.84
CA LYS A 87 -4.11 -17.65 -15.68
C LYS A 87 -4.65 -18.85 -14.92
N LEU A 88 -3.76 -19.78 -14.55
CA LEU A 88 -4.15 -21.06 -13.93
C LEU A 88 -4.33 -20.96 -12.41
N LEU A 89 -3.75 -19.94 -11.78
CA LEU A 89 -3.80 -19.69 -10.33
C LEU A 89 -4.00 -18.20 -10.04
N GLN A 90 -4.99 -17.88 -9.21
CA GLN A 90 -5.14 -16.56 -8.60
C GLN A 90 -4.56 -16.58 -7.18
N ILE A 91 -3.68 -15.62 -6.85
CA ILE A 91 -3.10 -15.49 -5.51
C ILE A 91 -3.67 -14.26 -4.81
N ILE A 92 -4.10 -14.44 -3.55
CA ILE A 92 -4.56 -13.38 -2.66
C ILE A 92 -3.63 -13.33 -1.45
N LEU A 93 -2.93 -12.21 -1.28
CA LEU A 93 -2.10 -11.94 -0.11
C LEU A 93 -2.91 -11.10 0.89
N ILE A 94 -3.08 -11.63 2.09
CA ILE A 94 -3.74 -10.96 3.22
C ILE A 94 -2.68 -10.78 4.33
N GLY A 95 -2.76 -9.68 5.07
CA GLY A 95 -1.82 -9.39 6.13
C GLY A 95 -1.97 -7.99 6.72
N GLN A 96 -1.13 -7.71 7.71
CA GLN A 96 -1.10 -6.45 8.46
C GLN A 96 -0.45 -5.32 7.61
N PRO A 97 -0.63 -4.02 7.96
CA PRO A 97 -0.18 -2.90 7.13
C PRO A 97 1.30 -2.94 6.70
N GLU A 98 2.15 -3.58 7.49
CA GLU A 98 3.57 -3.85 7.27
C GLU A 98 3.83 -4.57 5.94
N LEU A 99 2.89 -5.40 5.47
CA LEU A 99 2.94 -6.05 4.16
C LEU A 99 3.10 -5.03 3.02
N ARG A 100 2.49 -3.84 3.15
CA ARG A 100 2.62 -2.76 2.16
C ARG A 100 4.04 -2.21 2.11
N THR A 101 4.70 -2.13 3.26
CA THR A 101 6.09 -1.67 3.40
C THR A 101 7.07 -2.74 2.89
N ILE A 102 6.77 -4.02 3.09
CA ILE A 102 7.54 -5.15 2.55
C ILE A 102 7.44 -5.18 1.02
N LEU A 103 6.23 -5.14 0.46
CA LEU A 103 5.98 -5.10 -0.99
C LEU A 103 6.43 -3.79 -1.68
N ALA A 104 6.91 -2.80 -0.92
CA ALA A 104 7.48 -1.56 -1.45
C ALA A 104 9.02 -1.55 -1.47
N ARG A 105 9.68 -2.63 -1.03
CA ARG A 105 11.14 -2.75 -1.09
C ARG A 105 11.61 -3.05 -2.52
N PRO A 106 12.80 -2.58 -2.95
CA PRO A 106 13.35 -2.88 -4.29
C PRO A 106 13.49 -4.38 -4.57
N GLU A 107 13.81 -5.17 -3.54
CA GLU A 107 13.92 -6.64 -3.60
C GLU A 107 12.61 -7.37 -3.99
N LEU A 108 11.45 -6.70 -3.91
CA LEU A 108 10.13 -7.23 -4.26
C LEU A 108 9.43 -6.44 -5.39
N GLU A 109 10.14 -5.57 -6.11
CA GLU A 109 9.50 -4.71 -7.13
C GLU A 109 8.81 -5.54 -8.23
N GLN A 110 9.42 -6.65 -8.67
CA GLN A 110 8.85 -7.52 -9.70
C GLN A 110 7.54 -8.19 -9.27
N LEU A 111 7.45 -8.61 -8.01
CA LEU A 111 6.19 -9.08 -7.41
C LEU A 111 5.18 -7.93 -7.30
N ALA A 112 5.62 -6.75 -6.84
CA ALA A 112 4.76 -5.58 -6.65
C ALA A 112 4.13 -5.07 -7.95
N GLN A 113 4.84 -5.16 -9.08
CA GLN A 113 4.32 -4.84 -10.41
C GLN A 113 3.20 -5.81 -10.87
N ARG A 114 3.16 -7.04 -10.34
CA ARG A 114 2.14 -8.06 -10.65
C ARG A 114 0.86 -7.96 -9.79
N VAL A 115 0.87 -7.15 -8.73
CA VAL A 115 -0.28 -6.96 -7.85
C VAL A 115 -1.31 -6.05 -8.53
N ILE A 116 -2.26 -6.67 -9.25
CA ILE A 116 -3.31 -6.02 -10.05
C ILE A 116 -4.22 -5.13 -9.18
N ALA A 117 -4.58 -5.60 -7.98
CA ALA A 117 -5.45 -4.90 -7.05
C ALA A 117 -4.81 -4.76 -5.68
N ARG A 118 -4.92 -3.58 -5.07
CA ARG A 118 -4.52 -3.30 -3.69
C ARG A 118 -5.72 -2.69 -2.97
N TYR A 119 -6.15 -3.30 -1.86
CA TYR A 119 -7.19 -2.78 -1.00
C TYR A 119 -6.69 -2.68 0.44
N HIS A 120 -7.21 -1.73 1.20
CA HIS A 120 -6.90 -1.57 2.62
C HIS A 120 -8.21 -1.46 3.39
N LEU A 121 -8.53 -2.51 4.15
CA LEU A 121 -9.76 -2.58 4.94
C LEU A 121 -9.63 -1.66 6.16
N GLY A 122 -10.39 -0.57 6.16
CA GLY A 122 -10.51 0.32 7.31
C GLY A 122 -11.45 -0.23 8.39
N PRO A 123 -11.56 0.44 9.55
CA PRO A 123 -12.60 0.15 10.53
C PRO A 123 -14.00 0.45 9.96
N LEU A 124 -15.02 -0.25 10.48
CA LEU A 124 -16.41 -0.05 10.10
C LEU A 124 -16.91 1.36 10.46
N SER A 125 -17.71 2.00 9.61
CA SER A 125 -18.46 3.20 9.95
C SER A 125 -19.48 2.95 11.08
N GLU A 126 -20.12 4.00 11.58
CA GLU A 126 -21.16 3.87 12.62
C GLU A 126 -22.36 3.03 12.15
N ALA A 127 -22.79 3.22 10.89
CA ALA A 127 -23.88 2.45 10.29
C ALA A 127 -23.51 0.97 10.09
N GLU A 128 -22.31 0.70 9.56
CA GLU A 128 -21.79 -0.66 9.41
C GLU A 128 -21.53 -1.33 10.77
N THR A 129 -21.15 -0.57 11.81
CA THR A 129 -21.02 -1.09 13.18
C THR A 129 -22.38 -1.57 13.71
N GLY A 130 -23.45 -0.80 13.48
CA GLY A 130 -24.82 -1.20 13.83
C GLY A 130 -25.28 -2.44 13.07
N ALA A 131 -25.07 -2.47 11.75
CA ALA A 131 -25.40 -3.62 10.91
C ALA A 131 -24.60 -4.89 11.29
N TYR A 132 -23.31 -4.74 11.61
CA TYR A 132 -22.44 -5.82 12.06
C TYR A 132 -22.94 -6.45 13.37
N VAL A 133 -23.25 -5.62 14.38
CA VAL A 133 -23.78 -6.11 15.67
C VAL A 133 -25.13 -6.81 15.47
N ALA A 134 -26.05 -6.22 14.68
CA ALA A 134 -27.33 -6.84 14.37
C ALA A 134 -27.17 -8.19 13.63
N HIS A 135 -26.28 -8.27 12.64
CA HIS A 135 -26.00 -9.51 11.91
C HIS A 135 -25.41 -10.59 12.83
N ARG A 136 -24.40 -10.26 13.65
CA ARG A 136 -23.79 -11.17 14.62
C ARG A 136 -24.83 -11.73 15.61
N LEU A 137 -25.78 -10.90 16.05
CA LEU A 137 -26.88 -11.30 16.92
C LEU A 137 -27.95 -12.15 16.21
N SER A 138 -28.23 -11.90 14.92
CA SER A 138 -29.12 -12.78 14.14
C SER A 138 -28.51 -14.16 13.86
N VAL A 139 -27.19 -14.24 13.67
CA VAL A 139 -26.45 -15.51 13.53
C VAL A 139 -26.45 -16.29 14.85
N ALA A 140 -26.52 -15.60 15.99
CA ALA A 140 -26.74 -16.20 17.31
C ALA A 140 -28.22 -16.55 17.60
N GLY A 141 -29.12 -16.48 16.61
CA GLY A 141 -30.53 -16.88 16.74
C GLY A 141 -31.46 -15.87 17.45
N THR A 142 -31.01 -14.64 17.71
CA THR A 142 -31.88 -13.61 18.30
C THR A 142 -32.70 -12.89 17.23
N HIS A 143 -34.03 -13.03 17.32
CA HIS A 143 -34.99 -12.49 16.33
C HIS A 143 -36.09 -11.62 16.93
N ALA A 144 -36.29 -11.66 18.25
CA ALA A 144 -37.17 -10.77 19.00
C ALA A 144 -36.46 -10.29 20.28
N GLY A 145 -36.65 -9.01 20.64
CA GLY A 145 -36.07 -8.46 21.88
C GLY A 145 -34.54 -8.48 21.94
N SER A 146 -33.85 -7.99 20.90
CA SER A 146 -32.37 -7.99 20.82
C SER A 146 -31.71 -7.56 22.14
N PRO A 147 -30.79 -8.36 22.72
CA PRO A 147 -30.16 -8.04 23.99
C PRO A 147 -29.19 -6.85 23.88
N ILE A 148 -28.82 -6.43 22.66
CA ILE A 148 -28.14 -5.15 22.41
C ILE A 148 -29.07 -4.29 21.54
N PRO A 149 -29.67 -3.22 22.10
CA PRO A 149 -30.51 -2.30 21.33
C PRO A 149 -29.70 -1.55 20.25
N LEU A 150 -30.26 -1.40 19.04
CA LEU A 150 -29.61 -0.70 17.93
C LEU A 150 -29.24 0.75 18.26
N ALA A 151 -29.98 1.40 19.18
CA ALA A 151 -29.68 2.72 19.72
C ALA A 151 -28.31 2.81 20.45
N LEU A 152 -27.67 1.68 20.77
CA LEU A 152 -26.30 1.65 21.31
C LEU A 152 -25.22 1.70 20.22
N ALA A 153 -25.53 1.46 18.94
CA ALA A 153 -24.54 1.41 17.87
C ALA A 153 -23.61 2.66 17.80
N PRO A 154 -24.09 3.91 17.97
CA PRO A 154 -23.21 5.09 18.04
C PRO A 154 -22.25 5.10 19.24
N LEU A 155 -22.65 4.47 20.36
CA LEU A 155 -21.80 4.34 21.54
C LEU A 155 -20.80 3.18 21.38
N ILE A 156 -21.22 2.05 20.80
CA ILE A 156 -20.35 0.92 20.45
C ILE A 156 -19.28 1.38 19.46
N HIS A 157 -19.67 2.04 18.35
CA HIS A 157 -18.74 2.57 17.36
C HIS A 157 -17.70 3.52 17.98
N ARG A 158 -18.14 4.52 18.76
CA ARG A 158 -17.26 5.48 19.43
C ARG A 158 -16.28 4.85 20.44
N LEU A 159 -16.68 3.80 21.16
CA LEU A 159 -15.81 3.10 22.11
C LEU A 159 -14.79 2.19 21.39
N THR A 160 -15.22 1.55 20.31
CA THR A 160 -14.47 0.50 19.60
C THR A 160 -13.64 1.03 18.42
N GLY A 161 -13.91 2.26 17.97
CA GLY A 161 -13.34 2.82 16.75
C GLY A 161 -13.79 2.12 15.48
N GLY A 162 -14.90 1.37 15.52
CA GLY A 162 -15.38 0.57 14.38
C GLY A 162 -14.62 -0.74 14.13
N VAL A 163 -13.65 -1.10 15.00
CA VAL A 163 -12.81 -2.29 14.80
C VAL A 163 -13.57 -3.57 15.22
N PRO A 164 -13.85 -4.53 14.31
CA PRO A 164 -14.69 -5.70 14.62
C PRO A 164 -14.24 -6.53 15.82
N ARG A 165 -12.93 -6.69 16.02
CA ARG A 165 -12.38 -7.40 17.20
C ARG A 165 -12.69 -6.67 18.52
N ARG A 166 -12.58 -5.33 18.55
CA ARG A 166 -12.95 -4.50 19.72
C ARG A 166 -14.47 -4.46 19.91
N ILE A 167 -15.26 -4.47 18.83
CA ILE A 167 -16.73 -4.58 18.88
C ILE A 167 -17.15 -5.88 19.57
N ASN A 168 -16.64 -7.03 19.14
CA ASN A 168 -16.97 -8.31 19.77
C ASN A 168 -16.59 -8.32 21.26
N LEU A 169 -15.34 -8.03 21.61
CA LEU A 169 -14.87 -8.02 23.01
C LEU A 169 -15.72 -7.11 23.92
N LEU A 170 -16.14 -5.94 23.43
CA LEU A 170 -17.04 -5.04 24.15
C LEU A 170 -18.45 -5.62 24.30
N CYS A 171 -19.02 -6.18 23.22
CA CYS A 171 -20.37 -6.75 23.24
C CYS A 171 -20.44 -8.00 24.12
N ASP A 172 -19.47 -8.91 24.02
CA ASP A 172 -19.38 -10.13 24.82
C ASP A 172 -19.31 -9.80 26.32
N ARG A 173 -18.49 -8.81 26.71
CA ARG A 173 -18.41 -8.32 28.09
C ARG A 173 -19.70 -7.63 28.54
N ALA A 174 -20.33 -6.85 27.67
CA ALA A 174 -21.57 -6.15 27.99
C ALA A 174 -22.76 -7.11 28.16
N LEU A 175 -22.84 -8.17 27.35
CA LEU A 175 -23.83 -9.24 27.49
C LEU A 175 -23.65 -10.00 28.81
N LEU A 176 -22.40 -10.34 29.18
CA LEU A 176 -22.09 -10.93 30.49
C LEU A 176 -22.49 -9.98 31.64
N GLY A 177 -22.21 -8.68 31.51
CA GLY A 177 -22.63 -7.68 32.50
C GLY A 177 -24.16 -7.57 32.63
N ALA A 178 -24.91 -7.64 31.52
CA ALA A 178 -26.37 -7.64 31.54
C ALA A 178 -26.93 -8.91 32.19
N TYR A 179 -26.35 -10.08 31.92
CA TYR A 179 -26.71 -11.34 32.58
C TYR A 179 -26.49 -11.27 34.10
N VAL A 180 -25.34 -10.74 34.55
CA VAL A 180 -25.04 -10.57 35.98
C VAL A 180 -25.94 -9.53 36.66
N GLU A 181 -26.32 -8.45 35.96
CA GLU A 181 -27.31 -7.47 36.46
C GLU A 181 -28.78 -7.94 36.23
N ASN A 182 -29.01 -9.20 35.83
CA ASN A 182 -30.31 -9.81 35.51
C ASN A 182 -31.20 -8.97 34.57
N SER A 183 -30.57 -8.31 33.60
CA SER A 183 -31.20 -7.43 32.62
C SER A 183 -31.32 -8.12 31.26
N ALA A 184 -32.54 -8.15 30.71
CA ALA A 184 -32.79 -8.68 29.36
C ALA A 184 -32.12 -7.87 28.23
N GLN A 185 -31.64 -6.65 28.51
CA GLN A 185 -30.94 -5.80 27.54
C GLN A 185 -29.71 -5.12 28.17
N VAL A 186 -28.66 -4.95 27.36
CA VAL A 186 -27.51 -4.12 27.65
C VAL A 186 -27.96 -2.65 27.75
N THR A 187 -27.60 -1.99 28.85
CA THR A 187 -27.85 -0.55 29.04
C THR A 187 -26.59 0.28 28.70
N PRO A 188 -26.72 1.60 28.46
CA PRO A 188 -25.56 2.48 28.31
C PRO A 188 -24.61 2.49 29.51
N LYS A 189 -25.10 2.13 30.72
CA LYS A 189 -24.28 1.98 31.93
C LYS A 189 -23.42 0.71 31.85
N ILE A 190 -24.06 -0.43 31.57
CA ILE A 190 -23.40 -1.73 31.39
C ILE A 190 -22.35 -1.65 30.28
N LEU A 191 -22.68 -1.03 29.14
CA LEU A 191 -21.75 -0.90 28.01
C LEU A 191 -20.52 -0.03 28.34
N ARG A 192 -20.67 1.05 29.11
CA ARG A 192 -19.53 1.88 29.56
C ARG A 192 -18.66 1.13 30.56
N ARG A 193 -19.27 0.38 31.48
CA ARG A 193 -18.55 -0.48 32.43
C ARG A 193 -17.76 -1.57 31.69
N ALA A 194 -18.39 -2.26 30.74
CA ALA A 194 -17.74 -3.26 29.89
C ALA A 194 -16.55 -2.65 29.10
N ALA A 195 -16.66 -1.43 28.61
CA ALA A 195 -15.56 -0.72 27.96
C ALA A 195 -14.42 -0.38 28.93
N GLN A 196 -14.72 -0.02 30.18
CA GLN A 196 -13.70 0.17 31.21
C GLN A 196 -13.01 -1.15 31.57
N GLU A 197 -13.75 -2.26 31.67
CA GLU A 197 -13.21 -3.58 32.00
C GLU A 197 -12.37 -4.20 30.85
N VAL A 198 -12.64 -3.84 29.59
CA VAL A 198 -11.94 -4.39 28.41
C VAL A 198 -10.82 -3.49 27.88
N PHE A 199 -10.94 -2.16 28.01
CA PHE A 199 -10.00 -1.19 27.44
C PHE A 199 -9.24 -0.36 28.50
N ALA A 200 -9.27 -0.74 29.78
CA ALA A 200 -8.45 -0.11 30.81
C ALA A 200 -6.95 -0.17 30.43
N GLY A 201 -6.28 0.98 30.45
CA GLY A 201 -4.87 1.11 30.09
C GLY A 201 -4.61 1.49 28.64
N GLU A 202 -5.57 1.33 27.72
CA GLU A 202 -5.49 1.99 26.42
C GLU A 202 -5.67 3.51 26.63
N PRO A 203 -4.76 4.37 26.13
CA PRO A 203 -5.01 5.80 26.11
C PRO A 203 -6.17 6.06 25.15
N ALA A 204 -7.37 6.26 25.72
CA ALA A 204 -8.57 6.58 24.95
C ALA A 204 -8.23 7.72 23.98
N ALA A 205 -8.52 7.51 22.69
CA ALA A 205 -8.09 8.39 21.59
C ALA A 205 -8.81 9.75 21.65
N ALA A 206 -8.38 10.55 22.61
CA ALA A 206 -8.95 11.83 22.96
C ALA A 206 -8.62 12.82 21.85
N ARG A 207 -9.54 12.93 20.89
CA ARG A 207 -9.84 14.19 20.21
C ARG A 207 -10.34 15.20 21.24
N ALA A 208 -9.47 15.58 22.17
CA ALA A 208 -9.68 16.69 23.07
C ALA A 208 -9.92 17.91 22.17
N PRO A 209 -11.03 18.66 22.34
CA PRO A 209 -11.22 19.89 21.59
C PRO A 209 -10.09 20.83 21.96
N LEU A 210 -9.16 21.04 21.02
CA LEU A 210 -7.90 21.74 21.26
C LEU A 210 -8.22 23.17 21.70
N ARG A 211 -8.08 23.46 23.00
CA ARG A 211 -8.42 24.77 23.63
C ARG A 211 -7.46 25.91 23.22
N TRP A 212 -6.76 25.76 22.10
CA TRP A 212 -5.84 26.75 21.55
C TRP A 212 -6.43 28.16 21.39
N PRO A 213 -7.69 28.40 20.94
CA PRO A 213 -8.21 29.77 20.87
C PRO A 213 -8.29 30.46 22.24
N LEU A 214 -8.50 29.72 23.34
CA LEU A 214 -8.47 30.29 24.69
C LEU A 214 -7.05 30.62 25.15
N VAL A 215 -6.07 29.76 24.82
CA VAL A 215 -4.65 30.00 25.13
C VAL A 215 -4.10 31.18 24.31
N ALA A 216 -4.41 31.23 23.01
CA ALA A 216 -4.01 32.32 22.11
C ALA A 216 -4.62 33.66 22.53
N GLY A 217 -5.90 33.68 22.93
CA GLY A 217 -6.55 34.87 23.48
C GLY A 217 -5.87 35.39 24.74
N GLY A 218 -5.48 34.49 25.66
CA GLY A 218 -4.72 34.84 26.87
C GLY A 218 -3.36 35.47 26.58
N VAL A 219 -2.60 34.92 25.63
CA VAL A 219 -1.29 35.47 25.22
C VAL A 219 -1.43 36.85 24.59
N LEU A 220 -2.41 37.05 23.69
CA LEU A 220 -2.65 38.35 23.06
C LEU A 220 -3.09 39.42 24.08
N ALA A 221 -3.92 39.06 25.05
CA ALA A 221 -4.31 39.97 26.14
C ALA A 221 -3.10 40.37 27.02
N GLY A 222 -2.24 39.41 27.38
CA GLY A 222 -1.01 39.69 28.14
C GLY A 222 -0.03 40.60 27.39
N ALA A 223 0.12 40.39 26.07
CA ALA A 223 0.95 41.24 25.21
C ALA A 223 0.41 42.68 25.13
N ALA A 224 -0.92 42.86 25.01
CA ALA A 224 -1.53 44.19 24.99
C ALA A 224 -1.34 44.96 26.30
N ILE A 225 -1.52 44.30 27.45
CA ILE A 225 -1.35 44.92 28.78
C ILE A 225 0.11 45.33 29.02
N SER A 226 1.07 44.47 28.68
CA SER A 226 2.50 44.77 28.83
C SER A 226 2.99 45.86 27.88
N ALA A 227 2.52 45.90 26.63
CA ALA A 227 2.80 46.99 25.70
C ALA A 227 2.21 48.35 26.14
N ALA A 228 1.04 48.34 26.79
CA ALA A 228 0.45 49.53 27.39
C ALA A 228 1.28 50.03 28.59
N ALA A 229 1.73 49.12 29.46
CA ALA A 229 2.57 49.47 30.61
C ALA A 229 3.90 50.13 30.20
N TRP A 230 4.58 49.62 29.17
CA TRP A 230 5.83 50.20 28.67
C TRP A 230 5.65 51.62 28.10
N ARG A 231 4.48 51.95 27.55
CA ARG A 231 4.17 53.32 27.09
C ARG A 231 3.86 54.31 28.23
N ALA A 232 3.58 53.80 29.43
CA ALA A 232 3.28 54.61 30.60
C ALA A 232 4.52 54.96 31.47
N VAL A 233 5.70 54.43 31.13
CA VAL A 233 6.96 54.71 31.85
C VAL A 233 7.72 55.85 31.15
N PRO A 234 7.83 57.05 31.74
CA PRO A 234 8.65 58.12 31.18
C PRO A 234 10.14 57.84 31.38
N HIS A 235 10.81 57.36 30.33
CA HIS A 235 12.26 57.15 30.31
C HIS A 235 13.04 58.48 30.24
N GLY A 236 13.21 59.14 31.39
CA GLY A 236 14.16 60.24 31.58
C GLY A 236 15.54 59.76 32.01
N VAL A 237 16.55 60.63 31.79
CA VAL A 237 17.98 60.46 32.16
C VAL A 237 18.76 59.44 31.31
N ALA A 238 19.65 59.94 30.45
CA ALA A 238 20.68 59.18 29.76
C ALA A 238 22.07 59.48 30.38
N PRO A 239 22.84 58.47 30.84
CA PRO A 239 24.23 58.65 31.27
C PRO A 239 25.21 58.73 30.09
N ALA A 240 26.33 59.43 30.27
CA ALA A 240 27.36 59.60 29.25
C ALA A 240 28.33 58.39 29.14
N PRO A 241 28.95 58.13 27.98
CA PRO A 241 29.87 57.02 27.78
C PRO A 241 31.25 57.25 28.41
N VAL A 242 31.84 56.21 28.99
CA VAL A 242 33.21 56.20 29.54
C VAL A 242 34.12 55.33 28.67
N PRO A 243 35.25 55.85 28.13
CA PRO A 243 36.17 55.05 27.34
C PRO A 243 37.15 54.28 28.21
N VAL A 244 37.28 52.97 27.98
CA VAL A 244 38.33 52.12 28.59
C VAL A 244 39.31 51.65 27.51
N ARG A 245 40.60 51.78 27.79
CA ARG A 245 41.71 51.62 26.85
C ARG A 245 42.35 50.24 27.01
N ALA A 246 42.36 49.44 25.95
CA ALA A 246 43.06 48.16 25.95
C ALA A 246 44.59 48.36 26.05
N GLN A 247 45.25 47.56 26.87
CA GLN A 247 46.70 47.40 26.92
C GLN A 247 47.06 45.93 26.66
N ALA A 248 48.19 45.71 25.99
CA ALA A 248 48.74 44.38 25.74
C ALA A 248 50.08 44.23 26.47
N VAL A 249 50.35 43.03 26.97
CA VAL A 249 51.65 42.58 27.49
C VAL A 249 51.89 41.16 26.93
N ALA A 250 53.14 40.77 26.72
CA ALA A 250 53.49 39.70 25.78
C ALA A 250 54.39 38.58 26.36
N ALA A 251 54.42 37.48 25.59
CA ALA A 251 55.52 36.51 25.42
C ALA A 251 56.00 35.64 26.60
N ALA A 252 55.79 34.32 26.45
CA ALA A 252 56.79 33.28 26.70
C ALA A 252 56.45 32.00 25.87
N ALA A 253 57.45 31.16 25.60
CA ALA A 253 57.39 29.89 24.84
C ALA A 253 58.52 28.96 25.37
N PRO A 254 58.79 27.73 24.84
CA PRO A 254 58.08 26.90 23.85
C PRO A 254 57.56 25.59 24.53
N ALA A 255 57.45 24.35 24.00
CA ALA A 255 57.65 23.68 22.69
C ALA A 255 56.81 22.37 22.66
N GLY A 256 56.76 21.61 21.54
CA GLY A 256 56.59 20.15 21.61
C GLY A 256 55.83 19.41 20.49
N HIS A 257 56.52 19.10 19.38
CA HIS A 257 56.23 18.03 18.40
C HIS A 257 55.08 18.19 17.36
N PRO A 258 55.31 17.86 16.07
CA PRO A 258 54.33 17.99 14.98
C PRO A 258 53.81 16.64 14.42
N VAL A 259 52.65 16.69 13.76
CA VAL A 259 52.19 15.67 12.78
C VAL A 259 51.65 16.38 11.54
N LYS A 260 52.01 15.89 10.34
CA LYS A 260 51.52 16.43 9.05
C LYS A 260 50.20 15.77 8.64
N PRO A 261 49.21 16.51 8.09
CA PRO A 261 48.21 15.93 7.20
C PRO A 261 48.78 15.76 5.79
N VAL A 262 48.30 14.75 5.06
CA VAL A 262 48.55 14.55 3.62
C VAL A 262 47.31 14.98 2.83
N ALA A 263 47.53 15.58 1.66
CA ALA A 263 46.48 16.24 0.88
C ALA A 263 45.53 15.28 0.14
N ALA A 264 44.33 15.76 -0.15
CA ALA A 264 43.46 15.18 -1.17
C ALA A 264 43.96 15.54 -2.58
N VAL A 265 43.71 14.67 -3.55
CA VAL A 265 43.85 14.95 -4.99
C VAL A 265 42.59 14.43 -5.68
N ALA A 266 41.97 15.28 -6.53
CA ALA A 266 40.80 14.89 -7.31
C ALA A 266 41.22 14.12 -8.58
N ALA A 267 40.42 13.13 -8.98
CA ALA A 267 40.57 12.43 -10.26
C ALA A 267 39.65 13.03 -11.33
N SER A 268 40.14 13.10 -12.56
CA SER A 268 39.45 13.75 -13.70
C SER A 268 38.67 12.74 -14.56
N ALA A 269 37.92 13.28 -15.53
CA ALA A 269 36.87 12.61 -16.28
C ALA A 269 37.34 11.66 -17.42
N ALA A 270 36.36 10.88 -17.88
CA ALA A 270 36.19 10.31 -19.23
C ALA A 270 37.14 9.19 -19.71
N SER A 271 36.56 8.09 -20.21
CA SER A 271 36.37 7.90 -21.66
C SER A 271 35.47 6.69 -22.01
N ALA A 272 35.07 6.61 -23.29
CA ALA A 272 34.65 5.44 -24.06
C ALA A 272 33.52 4.53 -23.51
N ALA A 273 32.32 4.69 -24.08
CA ALA A 273 31.34 3.62 -24.18
C ALA A 273 31.65 2.71 -25.39
N SER A 274 31.26 1.43 -25.31
CA SER A 274 31.15 0.52 -26.46
C SER A 274 29.71 0.02 -26.54
N ALA A 275 29.17 -0.16 -27.75
CA ALA A 275 27.73 -0.32 -27.97
C ALA A 275 27.40 -1.55 -28.83
N ALA A 276 26.46 -2.38 -28.38
CA ALA A 276 25.73 -3.35 -29.20
C ALA A 276 24.52 -3.98 -28.44
N ALA A 277 23.35 -3.34 -28.44
CA ALA A 277 22.06 -4.00 -28.21
C ALA A 277 20.86 -3.11 -28.62
N GLY A 278 19.86 -3.72 -29.28
CA GLY A 278 18.53 -3.20 -29.65
C GLY A 278 18.18 -1.74 -29.33
N ALA A 279 18.25 -0.88 -30.34
CA ALA A 279 17.63 0.45 -30.29
C ALA A 279 16.10 0.33 -30.38
N ALA A 280 15.40 0.68 -29.30
CA ALA A 280 13.99 1.06 -29.38
C ALA A 280 13.86 2.37 -30.19
N PRO A 281 12.76 2.60 -30.92
CA PRO A 281 12.53 3.87 -31.61
C PRO A 281 12.50 5.02 -30.59
N ALA A 282 13.21 6.10 -30.90
CA ALA A 282 13.25 7.29 -30.04
C ALA A 282 11.84 7.91 -29.91
N PRO A 283 11.53 8.61 -28.80
CA PRO A 283 10.26 9.31 -28.67
C PRO A 283 10.16 10.39 -29.75
N HIS A 284 9.31 10.14 -30.76
CA HIS A 284 9.01 11.12 -31.79
C HIS A 284 8.44 12.38 -31.15
N GLN A 285 8.91 13.56 -31.59
CA GLN A 285 8.32 14.82 -31.17
C GLN A 285 6.84 14.84 -31.56
N PRO A 286 5.94 15.44 -30.76
CA PRO A 286 4.53 15.53 -31.11
C PRO A 286 4.36 16.46 -32.33
N LEU A 287 4.21 15.87 -33.53
CA LEU A 287 3.80 16.64 -34.70
C LEU A 287 2.40 17.21 -34.43
N ALA A 288 2.27 18.54 -34.53
CA ALA A 288 0.99 19.24 -34.48
C ALA A 288 0.24 19.04 -35.81
N LEU A 289 -0.28 17.83 -36.00
CA LEU A 289 -0.99 17.39 -37.21
C LEU A 289 -2.36 18.07 -37.29
N ALA A 290 -2.59 18.84 -38.35
CA ALA A 290 -3.79 19.68 -38.48
C ALA A 290 -5.05 18.87 -38.83
N THR A 291 -4.87 17.70 -39.47
CA THR A 291 -5.99 16.84 -39.89
C THR A 291 -5.80 15.37 -39.47
N GLN A 292 -6.91 14.67 -39.30
CA GLN A 292 -6.94 13.23 -39.01
C GLN A 292 -6.30 12.40 -40.14
N GLU A 293 -6.37 12.86 -41.38
CA GLU A 293 -5.78 12.18 -42.54
C GLU A 293 -4.25 12.22 -42.55
N GLU A 294 -3.66 13.36 -42.17
CA GLU A 294 -2.21 13.49 -42.01
C GLU A 294 -1.72 12.60 -40.88
N ALA A 295 -2.42 12.61 -39.74
CA ALA A 295 -2.08 11.74 -38.61
C ALA A 295 -2.16 10.25 -38.96
N LEU A 296 -3.15 9.83 -39.76
CA LEU A 296 -3.25 8.46 -40.27
C LEU A 296 -2.10 8.12 -41.25
N ARG A 297 -1.65 9.07 -42.06
CA ARG A 297 -0.50 8.87 -42.98
C ARG A 297 0.81 8.69 -42.22
N GLU A 298 1.08 9.50 -41.19
CA GLU A 298 2.23 9.33 -40.29
C GLU A 298 2.17 7.99 -39.54
N LEU A 299 0.98 7.60 -39.04
CA LEU A 299 0.79 6.30 -38.38
C LEU A 299 1.09 5.12 -39.31
N GLY A 300 0.72 5.22 -40.60
CA GLY A 300 1.10 4.25 -41.62
C GLY A 300 2.62 4.16 -41.82
N ALA A 301 3.31 5.30 -41.87
CA ALA A 301 4.77 5.37 -42.02
C ALA A 301 5.50 4.70 -40.85
N LEU A 302 4.99 4.81 -39.61
CA LEU A 302 5.52 4.09 -38.43
C LEU A 302 5.35 2.56 -38.51
N TRP A 303 4.43 2.06 -39.35
CA TRP A 303 4.30 0.64 -39.70
C TRP A 303 5.00 0.26 -41.02
N GLY A 304 5.79 1.17 -41.60
CA GLY A 304 6.47 0.95 -42.89
C GLY A 304 5.53 0.90 -44.09
N GLN A 305 4.31 1.43 -43.98
CA GLN A 305 3.26 1.36 -45.00
C GLN A 305 2.88 2.75 -45.51
N GLN A 306 3.01 2.98 -46.81
CA GLN A 306 2.71 4.26 -47.44
C GLN A 306 1.23 4.31 -47.86
N LEU A 307 0.40 4.95 -47.04
CA LEU A 307 -1.02 5.17 -47.33
C LEU A 307 -1.20 6.21 -48.45
N PRO A 308 -2.17 6.01 -49.37
CA PRO A 308 -2.29 6.82 -50.57
C PRO A 308 -2.76 8.25 -50.31
N ALA A 309 -2.49 9.15 -51.26
CA ALA A 309 -3.03 10.51 -51.27
C ALA A 309 -4.53 10.50 -51.60
N GLY A 310 -5.36 10.59 -50.55
CA GLY A 310 -6.81 10.48 -50.54
C GLY A 310 -7.27 10.05 -49.14
N GLU A 311 -8.51 9.58 -48.97
CA GLU A 311 -8.95 9.02 -47.69
C GLU A 311 -8.11 7.78 -47.30
N PRO A 312 -7.26 7.83 -46.26
CA PRO A 312 -6.29 6.76 -46.00
C PRO A 312 -6.96 5.42 -45.68
N CYS A 313 -8.14 5.47 -45.03
CA CYS A 313 -8.90 4.29 -44.64
C CYS A 313 -9.58 3.55 -45.80
N GLN A 314 -9.82 4.21 -46.95
CA GLN A 314 -10.29 3.52 -48.16
C GLN A 314 -9.14 2.79 -48.88
N GLY A 315 -7.91 3.31 -48.76
CA GLY A 315 -6.69 2.67 -49.29
C GLY A 315 -6.19 1.49 -48.44
N ALA A 316 -6.28 1.62 -47.11
CA ALA A 316 -5.72 0.68 -46.14
C ALA A 316 -5.99 -0.82 -46.40
N PRO A 317 -7.20 -1.28 -46.82
CA PRO A 317 -7.47 -2.69 -47.07
C PRO A 317 -6.58 -3.32 -48.17
N LYS A 318 -6.09 -2.52 -49.14
CA LYS A 318 -5.18 -2.99 -50.19
C LYS A 318 -3.77 -3.30 -49.67
N LEU A 319 -3.42 -2.78 -48.48
CA LEU A 319 -2.17 -3.04 -47.77
C LEU A 319 -2.36 -4.04 -46.62
N GLY A 320 -3.51 -4.73 -46.55
CA GLY A 320 -3.87 -5.63 -45.45
C GLY A 320 -4.27 -4.94 -44.14
N LEU A 321 -4.33 -3.61 -44.12
CA LEU A 321 -4.65 -2.80 -42.94
C LEU A 321 -6.16 -2.53 -42.83
N ARG A 322 -6.64 -2.28 -41.60
CA ARG A 322 -8.00 -1.82 -41.32
C ARG A 322 -7.94 -0.63 -40.36
N CYS A 323 -8.67 0.44 -40.69
CA CYS A 323 -8.89 1.52 -39.73
C CYS A 323 -9.89 1.10 -38.66
N TYR A 324 -9.68 1.59 -37.44
CA TYR A 324 -10.63 1.53 -36.33
C TYR A 324 -10.74 2.93 -35.71
N THR A 325 -11.96 3.38 -35.43
CA THR A 325 -12.24 4.67 -34.81
C THR A 325 -13.29 4.48 -33.72
N GLY A 326 -13.10 5.12 -32.57
CA GLY A 326 -13.99 5.01 -31.42
C GLY A 326 -13.65 6.05 -30.36
N ARG A 327 -14.51 6.13 -29.34
CA ARG A 327 -14.25 6.89 -28.11
C ARG A 327 -14.04 5.89 -26.98
N GLY A 328 -12.96 6.06 -26.22
CA GLY A 328 -12.57 5.11 -25.19
C GLY A 328 -11.50 5.67 -24.25
N GLY A 329 -11.19 4.91 -23.21
CA GLY A 329 -10.19 5.28 -22.20
C GLY A 329 -8.78 4.74 -22.48
N VAL A 330 -7.82 5.16 -21.66
CA VAL A 330 -6.43 4.64 -21.69
C VAL A 330 -6.38 3.11 -21.50
N TYR A 331 -7.38 2.52 -20.86
CA TYR A 331 -7.53 1.06 -20.74
C TYR A 331 -7.74 0.37 -22.09
N GLU A 332 -8.61 0.90 -22.95
CA GLU A 332 -8.90 0.31 -24.28
C GLU A 332 -7.74 0.53 -25.25
N LEU A 333 -7.05 1.67 -25.16
CA LEU A 333 -5.81 1.90 -25.92
C LEU A 333 -4.72 0.89 -25.55
N ARG A 334 -4.61 0.51 -24.26
CA ARG A 334 -3.69 -0.57 -23.82
C ARG A 334 -4.16 -1.97 -24.23
N LEU A 335 -5.46 -2.21 -24.32
CA LEU A 335 -6.00 -3.50 -24.79
C LEU A 335 -5.77 -3.71 -26.30
N LEU A 336 -5.79 -2.63 -27.09
CA LEU A 336 -5.50 -2.66 -28.51
C LEU A 336 -4.01 -2.91 -28.82
N ASP A 337 -3.10 -2.47 -27.93
CA ASP A 337 -1.63 -2.62 -28.05
C ASP A 337 -1.07 -2.18 -29.43
N ARG A 338 -1.65 -1.12 -30.00
CA ARG A 338 -1.22 -0.56 -31.29
C ARG A 338 -1.08 0.95 -31.17
N PRO A 339 -0.08 1.58 -31.82
CA PRO A 339 -0.01 3.04 -31.87
C PRO A 339 -1.31 3.59 -32.45
N ALA A 340 -1.82 4.66 -31.82
CA ALA A 340 -3.14 5.20 -32.07
C ALA A 340 -3.12 6.72 -31.95
N ILE A 341 -3.98 7.39 -32.71
CA ILE A 341 -4.11 8.84 -32.73
C ILE A 341 -5.19 9.24 -31.72
N VAL A 342 -4.85 10.11 -30.76
CA VAL A 342 -5.76 10.54 -29.70
C VAL A 342 -6.18 11.99 -29.97
N ALA A 343 -7.45 12.19 -30.34
CA ALA A 343 -8.07 13.51 -30.34
C ALA A 343 -8.45 13.88 -28.90
N LEU A 344 -7.88 14.96 -28.38
CA LEU A 344 -8.28 15.56 -27.11
C LEU A 344 -9.33 16.65 -27.38
N HIS A 345 -10.44 16.60 -26.64
CA HIS A 345 -11.56 17.53 -26.67
C HIS A 345 -11.78 18.12 -25.27
#